data_AF-A0A9W4TIW1-F1
#
_entry.id   AF-A0A9W4TIW1-F1
#
_cell.length_a   1.000
_cell.length_b   1.000
_cell.length_c   1.000
_cell.angle_alpha   90.00
_cell.angle_beta   90.00
_cell.angle_gamma   90.00
#
_symmetry.space_group_name_H-M   'P 1'
#
loop_
_entity.id
_entity.type
_entity.pdbx_description
1 polymer ?
#
loop_
_entity_poly.entity_id
_entity_poly.type
_entity_poly.pdbx_seq_one_letter_code
_entity_poly.pdbx_strand_id
1 'polypeptide(L)'
;MEKSKIMQHEKFGEKDFQTIIGNLLRYGVWISLSVAFIGGIVYLMAHSTDIEDYSVFHENDRNIFEVISAIYQGVIQGNGESLIFFGIILLFLTPVLRVLLSLFSFLLEKDYLYVGITLIVIVIILISVSFGFSH
;
A
#
# COMPACT_ATOMS: atom_id res chain seq x y z
N MET A 1 42.36 -0.79 -18.50
CA MET A 1 41.19 -1.62 -18.85
C MET A 1 40.38 -2.07 -17.62
N GLU A 2 40.88 -1.90 -16.39
CA GLU A 2 40.17 -2.33 -15.17
C GLU A 2 39.08 -1.34 -14.70
N LYS A 3 39.36 -0.03 -14.78
CA LYS A 3 38.38 1.03 -14.42
C LYS A 3 37.09 1.01 -15.25
N SER A 4 37.12 0.48 -16.47
CA SER A 4 35.91 0.37 -17.31
C SER A 4 34.98 -0.76 -16.88
N LYS A 5 35.48 -1.83 -16.25
CA LYS A 5 34.61 -2.89 -15.70
C LYS A 5 33.91 -2.46 -14.41
N ILE A 6 34.59 -1.70 -13.55
CA ILE A 6 34.05 -1.21 -12.28
C ILE A 6 32.94 -0.16 -12.54
N MET A 7 33.17 0.80 -13.46
CA MET A 7 32.14 1.77 -13.86
C MET A 7 30.92 1.14 -14.56
N GLN A 8 31.09 0.01 -15.26
CA GLN A 8 29.96 -0.68 -15.91
C GLN A 8 29.11 -1.45 -14.90
N HIS A 9 29.70 -1.97 -13.82
CA HIS A 9 28.98 -2.75 -12.82
C HIS A 9 28.11 -1.89 -11.90
N GLU A 10 28.59 -0.70 -11.50
CA GLU A 10 27.79 0.24 -10.68
C GLU A 10 26.59 0.80 -11.47
N LYS A 11 26.79 1.17 -12.74
CA LYS A 11 25.73 1.71 -13.58
C LYS A 11 24.61 0.72 -13.90
N PHE A 12 24.93 -0.58 -13.90
CA PHE A 12 23.96 -1.65 -14.12
C PHE A 12 23.06 -1.82 -12.88
N GLY A 13 23.65 -1.83 -11.68
CA GLY A 13 22.90 -1.94 -10.42
C GLY A 13 21.96 -0.76 -10.16
N GLU A 14 22.40 0.48 -10.44
CA GLU A 14 21.59 1.69 -10.22
C GLU A 14 20.36 1.75 -11.15
N LYS A 15 20.56 1.48 -12.45
CA LYS A 15 19.46 1.49 -13.44
C LYS A 15 18.46 0.37 -13.20
N ASP A 16 18.94 -0.82 -12.84
CA ASP A 16 18.07 -1.94 -12.54
C ASP A 16 17.24 -1.66 -11.28
N PHE A 17 17.84 -1.07 -10.25
CA PHE A 17 17.14 -0.71 -9.02
C PHE A 17 16.05 0.35 -9.25
N GLN A 18 16.35 1.41 -10.01
CA GLN A 18 15.35 2.43 -10.37
C GLN A 18 14.21 1.84 -11.21
N THR A 19 14.52 0.90 -12.10
CA THR A 19 13.51 0.22 -12.94
C THR A 19 12.63 -0.72 -12.11
N ILE A 20 13.22 -1.46 -11.16
CA ILE A 20 12.50 -2.33 -10.23
C ILE A 20 11.56 -1.51 -9.35
N ILE A 21 12.03 -0.39 -8.80
CA ILE A 21 11.18 0.53 -8.02
C ILE A 21 10.03 1.02 -8.90
N GLY A 22 10.31 1.57 -10.08
CA GLY A 22 9.29 2.09 -10.99
C GLY A 22 8.23 1.04 -11.37
N ASN A 23 8.67 -0.20 -11.63
CA ASN A 23 7.77 -1.30 -11.98
C ASN A 23 6.96 -1.78 -10.78
N LEU A 24 7.58 -1.95 -9.60
CA LEU A 24 6.89 -2.34 -8.37
C LEU A 24 5.77 -1.35 -8.04
N LEU A 25 6.02 -0.05 -8.22
CA LEU A 25 5.03 1.00 -8.02
C LEU A 25 3.86 0.89 -9.00
N ARG A 26 4.14 0.72 -10.30
CA ARG A 26 3.09 0.60 -11.33
C ARG A 26 2.22 -0.63 -11.10
N TYR A 27 2.84 -1.79 -10.90
CA TYR A 27 2.10 -3.03 -10.69
C TYR A 27 1.33 -3.01 -9.37
N GLY A 28 1.89 -2.45 -8.29
CA GLY A 28 1.20 -2.35 -7.00
C GLY A 28 -0.12 -1.57 -7.08
N VAL A 29 -0.13 -0.42 -7.76
CA VAL A 29 -1.36 0.37 -7.96
C VAL A 29 -2.37 -0.38 -8.83
N TRP A 30 -1.92 -0.96 -9.96
CA TRP A 30 -2.78 -1.72 -10.86
C TRP A 30 -3.42 -2.93 -10.15
N ILE A 31 -2.64 -3.68 -9.37
CA ILE A 31 -3.13 -4.81 -8.58
C ILE A 31 -4.18 -4.33 -7.56
N SER A 32 -3.89 -3.26 -6.82
CA SER A 32 -4.81 -2.74 -5.80
C SER A 32 -6.14 -2.30 -6.42
N LEU A 33 -6.08 -1.60 -7.55
CA LEU A 33 -7.27 -1.19 -8.31
C LEU A 33 -8.05 -2.40 -8.84
N SER A 34 -7.37 -3.39 -9.42
CA SER A 34 -8.04 -4.60 -9.92
C SER A 34 -8.71 -5.38 -8.79
N VAL A 35 -8.04 -5.54 -7.65
CA VAL A 35 -8.60 -6.24 -6.48
C VAL A 35 -9.82 -5.50 -5.93
N ALA A 36 -9.72 -4.18 -5.73
CA ALA A 36 -10.86 -3.37 -5.28
C ALA A 36 -12.02 -3.39 -6.29
N PHE A 37 -11.73 -3.36 -7.58
CA PHE A 37 -12.74 -3.41 -8.64
C PHE A 37 -13.46 -4.76 -8.70
N ILE A 38 -12.71 -5.86 -8.59
CA ILE A 38 -13.28 -7.22 -8.51
C ILE A 38 -14.12 -7.34 -7.22
N GLY A 39 -13.62 -6.84 -6.08
CA GLY A 39 -14.39 -6.74 -4.84
C GLY A 39 -15.71 -6.01 -5.02
N GLY A 40 -15.68 -4.85 -5.68
CA GLY A 40 -16.86 -4.09 -6.02
C GLY A 40 -17.87 -4.87 -6.87
N ILE A 41 -17.41 -5.59 -7.90
CA ILE A 41 -18.27 -6.41 -8.75
C ILE A 41 -18.89 -7.56 -7.96
N VAL A 42 -18.09 -8.29 -7.18
CA VAL A 42 -18.56 -9.43 -6.37
C VAL A 42 -19.56 -8.95 -5.33
N TYR A 43 -19.31 -7.82 -4.67
CA TYR A 43 -20.23 -7.20 -3.74
C TYR A 43 -21.56 -6.82 -4.43
N LEU A 44 -21.51 -6.17 -5.59
CA LEU A 44 -22.72 -5.76 -6.31
C LEU A 44 -23.56 -6.95 -6.80
N MET A 45 -22.90 -8.05 -7.17
CA MET A 45 -23.56 -9.30 -7.57
C MET A 45 -24.15 -10.06 -6.38
N ALA A 46 -23.45 -10.08 -5.24
CA ALA A 46 -23.90 -10.77 -4.03
C ALA A 46 -25.02 -10.00 -3.30
N HIS A 47 -24.98 -8.66 -3.32
CA HIS A 47 -25.89 -7.78 -2.58
C HIS A 47 -26.92 -7.03 -3.46
N SER A 48 -27.29 -7.58 -4.61
CA SER A 48 -28.36 -6.99 -5.43
C SER A 48 -29.76 -6.99 -4.75
N THR A 49 -29.94 -7.72 -3.64
CA THR A 49 -31.23 -7.85 -2.93
C THR A 49 -31.19 -7.69 -1.40
N ASP A 50 -30.02 -7.54 -0.77
CA ASP A 50 -29.93 -7.43 0.68
C ASP A 50 -29.70 -5.98 1.12
N ILE A 51 -30.65 -5.48 1.91
CA ILE A 51 -30.55 -4.21 2.62
C ILE A 51 -29.66 -4.49 3.83
N GLU A 52 -28.35 -4.34 3.66
CA GLU A 52 -27.39 -4.35 4.75
C GLU A 52 -27.78 -3.24 5.74
N ASP A 53 -28.24 -3.65 6.92
CA ASP A 53 -28.59 -2.74 8.00
C ASP A 53 -27.30 -2.25 8.67
N TYR A 54 -26.75 -1.17 8.13
CA TYR A 54 -25.61 -0.44 8.70
C TYR A 54 -25.91 0.19 10.08
N SER A 55 -27.09 -0.03 10.68
CA SER A 55 -27.47 0.58 11.97
C SER A 55 -26.70 0.05 13.17
N VAL A 56 -26.05 -1.11 13.06
CA VAL A 56 -25.35 -1.72 14.20
C VAL A 56 -23.85 -1.77 13.95
N PHE A 57 -23.23 -0.59 13.91
CA PHE A 57 -21.81 -0.44 14.22
C PHE A 57 -21.60 -0.90 15.67
N HIS A 58 -21.32 -2.19 15.86
CA HIS A 58 -20.70 -2.64 17.10
C HIS A 58 -19.29 -2.05 17.12
N GLU A 59 -19.15 -0.89 17.77
CA GLU A 59 -17.88 -0.42 18.35
C GLU A 59 -17.40 -1.49 19.31
N ASN A 60 -16.78 -2.52 18.76
CA ASN A 60 -16.05 -3.49 19.54
C ASN A 60 -14.60 -3.07 19.39
N ASP A 61 -13.91 -2.97 20.54
CA ASP A 61 -12.48 -2.71 20.73
C ASP A 61 -11.61 -3.82 20.07
N ARG A 62 -11.92 -4.15 18.82
CA ARG A 62 -11.27 -5.21 18.06
C ARG A 62 -9.92 -4.70 17.64
N ASN A 63 -8.90 -5.37 18.17
CA ASN A 63 -7.52 -5.15 17.78
C ASN A 63 -7.41 -5.20 16.25
N ILE A 64 -6.59 -4.32 15.65
CA ILE A 64 -6.32 -4.27 14.20
C ILE A 64 -5.99 -5.66 13.63
N PHE A 65 -5.30 -6.51 14.41
CA PHE A 65 -4.98 -7.88 14.03
C PHE A 65 -6.21 -8.76 13.82
N GLU A 66 -7.24 -8.59 14.63
CA GLU A 66 -8.49 -9.34 14.54
C GLU A 66 -9.30 -8.90 13.32
N VAL A 67 -9.31 -7.58 13.04
CA VAL A 67 -9.93 -7.02 11.83
C VAL A 67 -9.22 -7.51 10.57
N ILE A 68 -7.89 -7.48 10.53
CA ILE A 68 -7.10 -7.99 9.40
C ILE A 68 -7.34 -9.50 9.23
N SER A 69 -7.39 -10.28 10.31
CA SER A 69 -7.69 -11.71 10.24
C SER A 69 -9.10 -11.98 9.72
N ALA A 70 -10.09 -11.18 10.13
CA ALA A 70 -11.46 -11.30 9.66
C ALA A 70 -11.57 -10.97 8.16
N ILE A 71 -10.90 -9.91 7.70
CA ILE A 71 -10.81 -9.56 6.27
C ILE A 71 -10.14 -10.69 5.50
N TYR A 72 -9.02 -11.23 5.99
CA TYR A 72 -8.32 -12.33 5.32
C TYR A 72 -9.20 -13.58 5.17
N GLN A 73 -9.90 -13.98 6.24
CA GLN A 73 -10.83 -15.10 6.17
C GLN A 73 -12.03 -14.81 5.27
N GLY A 74 -12.56 -13.59 5.29
CA GLY A 74 -13.67 -13.18 4.42
C GLY A 74 -13.29 -13.16 2.94
N VAL A 75 -12.05 -12.77 2.62
CA VAL A 75 -11.49 -12.86 1.25
C VAL A 75 -11.43 -14.32 0.79
N ILE A 76 -10.97 -15.24 1.64
CA ILE A 76 -10.93 -16.68 1.33
C ILE A 76 -12.34 -17.25 1.14
N GLN A 77 -13.31 -16.77 1.90
CA GLN A 77 -14.72 -17.18 1.80
C GLN A 77 -15.45 -16.54 0.61
N GLY A 78 -14.81 -15.63 -0.12
CA GLY A 78 -15.40 -14.95 -1.28
C GLY A 78 -16.42 -13.88 -0.91
N ASN A 79 -16.40 -13.35 0.31
CA ASN A 79 -17.23 -12.22 0.70
C ASN A 79 -16.76 -10.95 -0.04
N GLY A 80 -17.66 -10.35 -0.83
CA GLY A 80 -17.40 -9.13 -1.59
C GLY A 80 -16.96 -7.95 -0.72
N GLU A 81 -17.54 -7.79 0.48
CA GLU A 81 -17.19 -6.71 1.42
C GLU A 81 -15.73 -6.82 1.87
N SER A 82 -15.31 -8.03 2.25
CA SER A 82 -13.93 -8.30 2.67
C SER A 82 -12.93 -8.09 1.52
N LEU A 83 -13.33 -8.42 0.29
CA LEU A 83 -12.50 -8.20 -0.90
C LEU A 83 -12.31 -6.70 -1.21
N ILE A 84 -13.34 -5.88 -0.98
CA ILE A 84 -13.26 -4.41 -1.07
C ILE A 84 -12.31 -3.87 0.00
N PHE A 85 -12.51 -4.23 1.28
CA PHE A 85 -11.64 -3.77 2.36
C PHE A 85 -10.19 -4.17 2.15
N PHE A 86 -9.95 -5.39 1.65
CA PHE A 86 -8.62 -5.83 1.27
C PHE A 86 -8.02 -4.96 0.15
N GLY A 87 -8.80 -4.64 -0.89
CA GLY A 87 -8.38 -3.71 -1.94
C GLY A 87 -8.06 -2.30 -1.43
N ILE A 88 -8.85 -1.79 -0.47
CA ILE A 88 -8.62 -0.50 0.19
C ILE A 88 -7.31 -0.53 0.99
N ILE A 89 -7.06 -1.60 1.75
CA ILE A 89 -5.79 -1.78 2.49
C ILE A 89 -4.61 -1.75 1.52
N LEU A 90 -4.70 -2.43 0.38
CA LEU A 90 -3.64 -2.39 -0.64
C LEU A 90 -3.46 -0.98 -1.24
N LEU A 91 -4.55 -0.28 -1.52
CA LEU A 91 -4.54 1.12 -2.00
C LEU A 91 -3.91 2.07 -1.00
N PHE A 92 -4.10 1.85 0.30
CA PHE A 92 -3.53 2.66 1.37
C PHE A 92 -2.07 2.28 1.66
N LEU A 93 -1.72 1.00 1.54
CA LEU A 93 -0.35 0.50 1.74
C LEU A 93 0.59 0.94 0.61
N THR A 94 0.10 0.97 -0.63
CA THR A 94 0.89 1.34 -1.82
C THR A 94 1.60 2.71 -1.71
N PRO A 95 0.92 3.82 -1.33
CA PRO A 95 1.57 5.11 -1.14
C PRO A 95 2.57 5.10 0.04
N VAL A 96 2.31 4.35 1.11
CA VAL A 96 3.28 4.21 2.22
C VAL A 96 4.54 3.51 1.74
N LEU A 97 4.40 2.39 1.03
CA LEU A 97 5.52 1.64 0.45
C LEU A 97 6.33 2.53 -0.51
N ARG A 98 5.65 3.37 -1.30
CA ARG A 98 6.29 4.36 -2.18
C ARG A 98 7.16 5.34 -1.41
N VAL A 99 6.65 5.93 -0.32
CA VAL A 99 7.40 6.91 0.49
C VAL A 99 8.65 6.26 1.10
N LEU A 100 8.53 5.02 1.57
CA LEU A 100 9.66 4.25 2.10
C LEU A 100 10.70 3.92 1.02
N LEU A 101 10.25 3.48 -0.16
CA LEU A 101 11.14 3.17 -1.29
C LEU A 101 11.86 4.42 -1.80
N SER A 102 11.18 5.58 -1.88
CA SER A 102 11.84 6.83 -2.25
C SER A 102 12.86 7.25 -1.20
N LEU A 103 12.56 7.10 0.09
CA LEU A 103 13.52 7.40 1.16
C LEU A 103 14.79 6.56 1.00
N PHE A 104 14.64 5.24 0.78
CA PHE A 104 15.76 4.34 0.60
C PHE A 104 16.57 4.68 -0.66
N SER A 105 15.90 5.04 -1.77
CA SER A 105 16.56 5.50 -2.99
C SER A 105 17.39 6.76 -2.74
N PHE A 106 16.85 7.77 -2.05
CA PHE A 106 17.57 9.01 -1.76
C PHE A 106 18.74 8.81 -0.79
N LEU A 107 18.61 7.87 0.16
CA LEU A 107 19.71 7.49 1.06
C LEU A 107 20.86 6.84 0.30
N LEU A 108 20.56 5.94 -0.64
CA LEU A 108 21.58 5.31 -1.50
C LEU A 108 22.25 6.33 -2.43
N GLU A 109 21.47 7.24 -3.01
CA GLU A 109 21.94 8.29 -3.91
C GLU A 109 22.66 9.43 -3.17
N LYS A 110 22.68 9.40 -1.82
CA LYS A 110 23.25 10.43 -0.93
C LYS A 110 22.67 11.83 -1.16
N ASP A 111 21.42 11.90 -1.62
CA ASP A 111 20.72 13.16 -1.79
C ASP A 111 20.03 13.59 -0.48
N TYR A 112 20.82 14.23 0.39
CA TYR A 112 20.36 14.64 1.72
C TYR A 112 19.20 15.64 1.71
N LEU A 113 19.03 16.41 0.63
CA LEU A 113 17.91 17.36 0.51
C LEU A 113 16.59 16.59 0.35
N TYR A 114 16.56 15.60 -0.54
CA TYR A 114 15.37 14.78 -0.76
C TYR A 114 15.09 13.82 0.39
N VAL A 115 16.13 13.34 1.10
CA VAL A 115 15.96 12.60 2.37
C VAL A 115 15.22 13.44 3.40
N GLY A 116 15.62 14.72 3.57
CA GLY A 116 14.97 15.65 4.50
C GLY A 116 13.49 15.89 4.16
N ILE A 117 13.18 16.14 2.89
CA ILE A 117 11.78 16.31 2.43
C ILE A 117 10.97 15.04 2.71
N THR A 118 11.52 13.86 2.40
CA THR A 118 10.82 12.58 2.58
C THR A 118 10.57 12.28 4.06
N LEU A 119 11.51 12.63 4.94
CA LEU A 119 11.33 12.52 6.38
C LEU A 119 10.17 13.40 6.87
N ILE A 120 10.07 14.64 6.38
CA ILE A 120 8.95 15.54 6.70
C ILE A 120 7.63 14.92 6.24
N VAL A 121 7.56 14.38 5.03
CA VAL A 121 6.36 13.69 4.52
C VAL A 121 5.98 12.50 5.40
N ILE A 122 6.96 11.68 5.82
CA ILE A 122 6.71 10.56 6.75
C ILE A 122 6.12 11.06 8.07
N VAL A 123 6.69 12.12 8.65
CA VAL A 123 6.18 12.71 9.89
C VAL A 123 4.74 13.22 9.70
N ILE A 124 4.44 13.89 8.60
CA ILE A 124 3.06 14.34 8.28
C ILE A 124 2.11 13.15 8.18
N ILE A 125 2.50 12.07 7.51
CA ILE A 125 1.67 10.85 7.39
C ILE A 125 1.45 10.23 8.77
N LEU A 126 2.50 10.10 9.59
CA LEU A 126 2.39 9.55 10.94
C LEU A 126 1.47 10.38 11.84
N ILE A 127 1.59 11.71 11.77
CA ILE A 127 0.69 12.61 12.49
C ILE A 127 -0.73 12.46 11.97
N SER A 128 -0.94 12.47 10.65
CA SER A 128 -2.27 12.33 10.03
C SER A 128 -2.98 11.04 10.47
N VAL A 129 -2.26 9.91 10.44
CA VAL A 129 -2.81 8.61 10.87
C VAL A 129 -3.05 8.59 12.38
N SER A 130 -2.12 9.09 13.19
CA SER A 130 -2.26 9.09 14.66
C SER A 130 -3.38 10.04 15.12
N PHE A 131 -3.53 11.18 14.48
CA PHE A 131 -4.58 12.16 14.79
C PHE A 131 -5.95 11.66 14.32
N GLY A 132 -6.01 11.01 13.15
CA GLY A 132 -7.22 10.33 12.69
C GLY A 132 -7.62 9.11 13.52
N PHE A 133 -6.70 8.51 14.28
CA PHE A 133 -6.98 7.41 15.22
C PHE A 133 -7.39 7.91 16.61
N SER A 134 -7.10 9.17 16.95
CA SER A 134 -7.34 9.73 18.30
C SER A 134 -8.71 10.42 18.43
N HIS A 135 -9.60 10.30 17.44
CA HIS A 135 -10.96 10.82 17.45
C HIS A 135 -11.91 9.76 16.90
#